data_AF-A0A2T7DYE5-F1
#
_entry.id   AF-A0A2T7DYE5-F1
#
_cell.length_a   1.000
_cell.length_b   1.000
_cell.length_c   1.000
_cell.angle_alpha   90.00
_cell.angle_beta   90.00
_cell.angle_gamma   90.00
#
_symmetry.space_group_name_H-M   'P 1'
#
loop_
_entity.id
_entity.type
_entity.pdbx_description
1 polymer ?
#
loop_
_entity_poly.entity_id
_entity_poly.type
_entity_poly.pdbx_seq_one_letter_code
_entity_poly.pdbx_strand_id
1 'polypeptide(L)' 'MMRTFSIYVLFPLILIGWGIKEFALFIYPYGWVLIFSDILLICFGERLK' A
#
# COMPACT_ATOMS: atom_id res chain seq x y z
N MET A 1 -7.42 12.15 -5.88
CA MET A 1 -6.10 12.34 -6.53
C MET A 1 -4.95 12.37 -5.52
N MET A 2 -4.99 13.20 -4.46
CA MET A 2 -3.93 13.24 -3.43
C MET A 2 -3.73 11.94 -2.64
N ARG A 3 -4.82 11.25 -2.25
CA ARG A 3 -4.76 9.94 -1.57
C ARG A 3 -4.05 8.87 -2.41
N THR A 4 -4.32 8.87 -3.71
CA THR A 4 -3.68 7.97 -4.67
C THR A 4 -2.18 8.25 -4.72
N PHE A 5 -1.75 9.50 -4.92
CA PHE A 5 -0.32 9.83 -4.97
C PHE A 5 0.43 9.42 -3.68
N SER A 6 -0.20 9.58 -2.52
CA SER A 6 0.39 9.18 -1.23
C SER A 6 0.59 7.66 -1.11
N ILE A 7 -0.35 6.84 -1.59
CA ILE A 7 -0.22 5.37 -1.54
C ILE A 7 0.83 4.87 -2.54
N TYR A 8 0.90 5.48 -3.72
CA TYR A 8 1.81 5.02 -4.78
C TYR A 8 3.26 5.49 -4.59
N VAL A 9 3.50 6.62 -3.93
CA VAL A 9 4.83 7.23 -3.82
C VAL A 9 5.34 7.28 -2.39
N LEU A 10 4.55 7.85 -1.47
CA LEU A 10 4.97 8.04 -0.08
C LEU A 10 5.11 6.70 0.65
N PHE A 11 4.15 5.79 0.44
CA PHE A 11 4.12 4.51 1.12
C PHE A 11 5.31 3.59 0.78
N PRO A 12 5.66 3.34 -0.50
CA PRO A 12 6.89 2.60 -0.83
C PRO A 12 8.16 3.32 -0.39
N LEU A 13 8.21 4.66 -0.40
CA LEU A 13 9.37 5.40 0.13
C LEU A 13 9.57 5.15 1.63
N ILE A 14 8.49 5.12 2.42
CA ILE A 14 8.56 4.83 3.86
C ILE A 14 9.05 3.40 4.10
N LEU A 15 8.55 2.42 3.34
CA LEU A 15 8.99 1.02 3.44
C LEU A 15 10.48 0.87 3.13
N ILE A 16 10.97 1.54 2.08
CA ILE A 16 12.40 1.58 1.73
C ILE A 16 13.21 2.28 2.84
N GLY A 17 12.71 3.40 3.38
CA GLY A 17 13.34 4.12 4.50
C GLY A 17 13.43 3.30 5.79
N TRP A 18 12.51 2.34 5.99
CA TRP A 18 12.56 1.37 7.09
C TRP A 18 13.45 0.15 6.82
N GLY A 19 14.11 0.08 5.66
CA GLY A 19 15.02 -1.02 5.31
C GLY A 19 14.31 -2.29 4.87
N ILE A 20 13.00 -2.23 4.58
CA ILE A 20 12.26 -3.35 4.01
C ILE A 20 12.61 -3.45 2.53
N LYS A 21 13.36 -4.49 2.17
CA LYS A 21 13.85 -4.71 0.80
C LYS A 21 12.90 -5.57 -0.05
N GLU A 22 12.08 -6.39 0.59
CA GLU A 22 11.22 -7.36 -0.08
C GLU A 22 9.76 -7.09 0.29
N PHE A 23 9.05 -6.44 -0.63
CA PHE A 23 7.61 -6.20 -0.51
C PHE A 23 6.94 -6.21 -1.89
N ALA A 24 5.66 -6.56 -1.90
CA ALA A 24 4.79 -6.47 -3.07
C ALA A 24 3.60 -5.58 -2.74
N LEU A 25 3.36 -4.55 -3.56
CA LEU A 25 2.23 -3.62 -3.42
C LEU A 25 1.31 -3.77 -4.62
N PHE A 26 0.09 -4.26 -4.39
CA PHE A 26 -0.97 -4.37 -5.38
C PHE A 26 -2.01 -3.28 -5.13
N ILE A 27 -2.31 -2.48 -6.14
CA ILE A 27 -3.25 -1.37 -5.99
C ILE A 27 -4.43 -1.57 -6.93
N TYR A 28 -5.62 -1.53 -6.35
CA TYR A 28 -6.90 -1.71 -7.00
C TYR A 28 -7.70 -0.40 -6.97
N PRO A 29 -8.69 -0.23 -7.87
CA PRO A 29 -9.53 0.98 -7.88
C PRO A 29 -10.23 1.27 -6.55
N TYR A 30 -10.44 0.26 -5.71
CA TYR A 30 -11.18 0.33 -4.44
C TYR A 30 -10.34 -0.04 -3.22
N GLY A 31 -9.02 -0.20 -3.34
CA GLY A 31 -8.19 -0.63 -2.22
C GLY A 31 -6.77 -0.98 -2.63
N TRP A 32 -5.97 -1.44 -1.68
CA TRP A 32 -4.60 -1.90 -1.91
C TRP A 32 -4.28 -3.08 -1.00
N VAL A 33 -3.33 -3.89 -1.45
CA VAL A 33 -2.79 -5.05 -0.74
C VAL A 33 -1.28 -4.90 -0.71
N LEU A 34 -0.71 -4.97 0.49
CA LEU A 34 0.73 -5.00 0.71
C LEU A 34 1.12 -6.35 1.32
N ILE A 35 2.14 -6.97 0.76
CA ILE A 35 2.73 -8.22 1.25
C ILE A 35 4.20 -7.94 1.57
N PHE A 36 4.65 -8.26 2.76
CA PHE A 36 6.07 -8.20 3.11
C PHE A 36 6.42 -9.29 4.14
N SER A 37 7.48 -10.05 3.87
CA SER A 37 7.85 -11.25 4.65
C SER A 37 6.63 -12.14 4.90
N ASP A 38 6.11 -12.17 6.14
CA ASP A 38 4.97 -12.99 6.58
C ASP A 38 3.70 -12.18 6.86
N ILE A 39 3.72 -10.86 6.59
CA ILE A 39 2.62 -9.95 6.91
C ILE A 39 1.87 -9.55 5.63
N LEU A 40 0.56 -9.76 5.66
CA LEU A 40 -0.39 -9.36 4.64
C LEU A 40 -1.26 -8.21 5.16
N LEU A 41 -1.12 -7.02 4.58
CA LEU A 41 -1.90 -5.84 4.93
C LEU A 41 -2.86 -5.52 3.78
N ILE A 42 -4.15 -5.54 4.08
CA ILE A 42 -5.22 -5.30 3.10
C ILE A 42 -6.00 -4.07 3.54
N CYS A 43 -6.16 -3.12 2.63
CA CYS A 43 -6.95 -1.94 2.86
C CYS A 43 -7.96 -1.77 1.73
N PHE A 44 -9.22 -2.04 2.01
CA PHE A 44 -10.32 -1.73 1.10
C PHE A 44 -10.99 -0.45 1.57
N GLY A 45 -11.16 0.50 0.64
CA GLY A 45 -12.01 1.66 0.90
C GLY A 45 -13.45 1.19 0.95
N GLU A 46 -14.14 1.38 2.08
CA GLU A 46 -15.58 1.17 2.15
C GLU A 46 -16.24 1.97 1.04
N ARG A 47 -17.03 1.28 0.20
CA ARG A 47 -18.05 1.94 -0.61
C ARG A 47 -19.15 2.34 0.38
N LEU A 48 -18.94 3.43 1.12
CA LEU A 48 -20.02 4.11 1.84
C LEU A 48 -21.09 4.42 0.78
N LYS A 49 -22.20 3.70 0.87
CA LYS A 49 -23.33 3.77 -0.04
C LYS A 49 -24.05 5.10 0.13
#